data_AF-A0A2R6F4I0-F1
#
_entry.id   AF-A0A2R6F4I0-F1
#
_cell.length_a   1.000
_cell.length_b   1.000
_cell.length_c   1.000
_cell.angle_alpha   90.00
_cell.angle_beta   90.00
_cell.angle_gamma   90.00
#
_symmetry.space_group_name_H-M   'P 1'
#
loop_
_entity.id
_entity.type
_entity.pdbx_description
1 polymer ?
#
loop_
_entity_poly.entity_id
_entity_poly.type
_entity_poly.pdbx_seq_one_letter_code
_entity_poly.pdbx_strand_id
1 'polypeptide(L)'
;MGADLGDPGNRRRTLAALLAITVLSLLVRLVGLGTRVFHWDEGRVGYWILRYAESGLWEYRPIVHGPFLYHVNEIVFSLIGASDFSARLVVALLGGLLPLAAWLFREHLRDAELVALGLFLAANPVLLYYSRFMRNDILLAAFMLFALGFFLRAIDTGSARYLYPGTLCL
;
A
#
# COMPACT_ATOMS: atom_id res chain seq x y z
N MET A 1 -12.33 21.78 -26.92
CA MET A 1 -12.36 20.36 -26.50
C MET A 1 -12.92 20.36 -25.08
N GLY A 2 -14.20 20.04 -24.94
CA GLY A 2 -14.98 20.36 -23.73
C GLY A 2 -14.44 19.70 -22.48
N ALA A 3 -14.10 20.50 -21.48
CA ALA A 3 -13.97 20.03 -20.12
C ALA A 3 -15.37 19.61 -19.67
N ASP A 4 -15.65 18.31 -19.74
CA ASP A 4 -16.75 17.70 -19.01
C ASP A 4 -16.44 17.90 -17.53
N LEU A 5 -16.90 19.02 -16.98
CA LEU A 5 -16.91 19.29 -15.55
C LEU A 5 -17.88 18.28 -14.95
N GLY A 6 -17.34 17.09 -14.66
CA GLY A 6 -18.11 15.91 -14.27
C GLY A 6 -19.16 16.27 -13.24
N ASP A 7 -20.41 15.90 -13.54
CA ASP A 7 -21.55 16.09 -12.64
C ASP A 7 -21.14 15.68 -11.21
N PRO A 8 -21.30 16.56 -10.19
CA PRO A 8 -20.97 16.23 -8.81
C PRO A 8 -21.65 14.94 -8.31
N GLY A 9 -22.80 14.56 -8.90
CA GLY A 9 -23.42 13.25 -8.69
C GLY A 9 -22.58 12.07 -9.18
N ASN A 10 -21.90 12.21 -10.31
CA ASN A 10 -21.00 11.20 -10.89
C ASN A 10 -19.76 11.00 -10.02
N ARG A 11 -19.19 12.09 -9.51
CA ARG A 11 -17.94 12.05 -8.73
C ARG A 11 -18.08 11.31 -7.39
N ARG A 12 -19.25 11.43 -6.74
CA ARG A 12 -19.57 10.64 -5.54
C ARG A 12 -19.70 9.15 -5.86
N ARG A 13 -20.31 8.79 -7.00
CA ARG A 13 -20.40 7.40 -7.47
C ARG A 13 -19.03 6.84 -7.78
N THR A 14 -18.15 7.60 -8.43
CA THR A 14 -16.75 7.22 -8.67
C THR A 14 -16.01 6.93 -7.38
N LEU A 15 -16.14 7.80 -6.38
CA LEU A 15 -15.51 7.58 -5.07
C LEU A 15 -16.05 6.32 -4.39
N ALA A 16 -17.38 6.12 -4.40
CA ALA A 16 -17.99 4.92 -3.83
C ALA A 16 -17.52 3.65 -4.55
N ALA A 17 -17.40 3.68 -5.88
CA ALA A 17 -16.87 2.58 -6.66
C ALA A 17 -15.41 2.29 -6.30
N LEU A 18 -14.55 3.32 -6.18
CA LEU A 18 -13.17 3.16 -5.74
C LEU A 18 -13.08 2.57 -4.33
N LEU A 19 -13.89 3.05 -3.39
CA LEU A 19 -13.95 2.49 -2.04
C LEU A 19 -14.34 1.01 -2.06
N ALA A 20 -15.36 0.64 -2.85
CA ALA A 20 -15.76 -0.76 -3.01
C ALA A 20 -14.62 -1.62 -3.62
N ILE A 21 -13.93 -1.10 -4.65
CA ILE A 21 -12.76 -1.75 -5.25
C ILE A 21 -11.64 -1.93 -4.23
N THR A 22 -11.37 -0.93 -3.39
CA THR A 22 -10.36 -1.02 -2.32
C THR A 22 -10.74 -2.04 -1.27
N VAL A 23 -12.00 -2.08 -0.83
CA VAL A 23 -12.47 -3.09 0.14
C VAL A 23 -12.30 -4.49 -0.44
N LEU A 24 -12.69 -4.71 -1.71
CA LEU A 24 -12.46 -5.99 -2.39
C LEU A 24 -10.97 -6.31 -2.53
N SER A 25 -10.14 -5.33 -2.89
CA SER A 25 -8.68 -5.45 -2.98
C SER A 25 -8.06 -5.90 -1.66
N LEU A 26 -8.50 -5.32 -0.54
CA LEU A 26 -8.09 -5.69 0.81
C LEU A 26 -8.55 -7.10 1.16
N LEU A 27 -9.82 -7.45 0.92
CA LEU A 27 -10.35 -8.79 1.18
C LEU A 27 -9.56 -9.85 0.43
N VAL A 28 -9.31 -9.65 -0.86
CA VAL A 28 -8.54 -10.59 -1.70
C VAL A 28 -7.10 -10.74 -1.23
N ARG A 29 -6.51 -9.73 -0.58
CA ARG A 29 -5.13 -9.80 -0.05
C ARG A 29 -5.06 -10.37 1.37
N LEU A 30 -6.05 -10.10 2.21
CA LEU A 30 -6.06 -10.51 3.61
C LEU A 30 -6.62 -11.93 3.82
N VAL A 31 -7.61 -12.35 3.02
CA VAL A 31 -8.20 -13.68 3.16
C VAL A 31 -7.16 -14.76 2.82
N GLY A 32 -6.91 -15.65 3.77
CA GLY A 32 -5.92 -16.71 3.65
C GLY A 32 -4.47 -16.21 3.56
N LEU A 33 -4.15 -15.01 4.04
CA LEU A 33 -2.79 -14.44 3.92
C LEU A 33 -1.69 -15.33 4.53
N GLY A 34 -2.01 -16.04 5.62
CA GLY A 34 -1.12 -17.00 6.28
C GLY A 34 -1.21 -18.45 5.77
N THR A 35 -1.99 -18.76 4.73
CA THR A 35 -2.20 -20.17 4.33
C THR A 35 -1.05 -20.75 3.50
N ARG A 36 -0.24 -19.89 2.88
CA ARG A 36 0.93 -20.31 2.10
C ARG A 36 2.15 -20.40 3.00
N VAL A 37 2.92 -21.45 2.81
CA VAL A 37 4.24 -21.65 3.44
C VAL A 37 5.07 -20.37 3.32
N PHE A 38 5.74 -20.01 4.41
CA PHE A 38 6.66 -18.89 4.46
C PHE A 38 7.83 -19.08 3.49
N HIS A 39 8.01 -18.13 2.57
CA HIS A 39 9.06 -18.21 1.56
C HIS A 39 10.43 -17.97 2.18
N TRP A 40 11.48 -18.53 1.59
CA TRP A 40 12.86 -18.40 2.08
C TRP A 40 13.30 -16.94 2.32
N ASP A 41 12.98 -16.05 1.38
CA ASP A 41 13.27 -14.62 1.54
C ASP A 41 12.49 -13.96 2.69
N GLU A 42 11.24 -14.37 2.92
CA GLU A 42 10.46 -13.89 4.05
C GLU A 42 11.06 -14.42 5.36
N GLY A 43 11.44 -15.70 5.40
CA GLY A 43 12.05 -16.35 6.55
C GLY A 43 13.35 -15.68 7.00
N ARG A 44 14.21 -15.31 6.04
CA ARG A 44 15.45 -14.58 6.32
C ARG A 44 15.18 -13.24 6.99
N VAL A 45 14.23 -12.46 6.45
CA VAL A 45 13.82 -11.17 7.04
C VAL A 45 13.17 -11.38 8.40
N GLY A 46 12.23 -12.31 8.51
CA GLY A 46 11.48 -12.61 9.72
C GLY A 46 12.37 -13.05 10.89
N TYR A 47 13.37 -13.89 10.63
CA TYR A 47 14.36 -14.27 11.64
C TYR A 47 15.04 -13.06 12.28
N TRP A 48 15.50 -12.11 11.46
CA TRP A 48 16.17 -10.92 11.96
C TRP A 48 15.23 -9.94 12.66
N ILE A 49 13.95 -9.89 12.28
CA ILE A 49 12.93 -9.11 12.98
C ILE A 49 12.71 -9.68 14.39
N LEU A 50 12.59 -11.01 14.51
CA LEU A 50 12.46 -11.65 15.82
C LEU A 50 13.71 -11.41 16.68
N ARG A 51 14.91 -11.48 16.08
CA ARG A 51 16.13 -11.20 16.81
C ARG A 51 16.23 -9.75 17.28
N TYR A 52 15.77 -8.80 16.45
CA TYR A 52 15.64 -7.41 16.82
C TYR A 52 14.65 -7.24 17.98
N ALA A 53 13.48 -7.85 17.92
CA ALA A 53 12.47 -7.77 18.98
C ALA A 53 12.97 -8.34 20.33
N GLU A 54 13.80 -9.39 20.29
CA GLU A 54 14.40 -9.96 21.51
C GLU A 54 15.55 -9.11 22.09
N SER A 55 16.36 -8.49 21.23
CA SER A 55 17.61 -7.84 21.66
C SER A 55 17.50 -6.32 21.79
N GLY A 56 16.52 -5.70 21.12
CA GLY A 56 16.42 -4.26 20.93
C GLY A 56 17.52 -3.67 20.02
N LEU A 57 18.42 -4.50 19.48
CA LEU A 57 19.58 -4.06 18.72
C LEU A 57 19.30 -4.20 17.22
N TRP A 58 19.20 -3.07 16.53
CA TRP A 58 19.16 -3.03 15.08
C TRP A 58 20.55 -2.75 14.51
N GLU A 59 20.93 -3.55 13.51
CA GLU A 59 22.14 -3.34 12.72
C GLU A 59 21.80 -3.46 11.23
N TYR A 60 22.39 -2.59 10.42
CA TYR A 60 22.18 -2.66 8.98
C TYR A 60 22.79 -3.93 8.41
N ARG A 61 21.98 -4.72 7.69
CA ARG A 61 22.40 -5.94 7.02
C ARG A 61 22.02 -5.87 5.55
N PRO A 62 23.00 -5.76 4.62
CA PRO A 62 22.73 -5.65 3.18
C PRO A 62 21.86 -6.81 2.63
N ILE A 63 21.92 -7.98 3.25
CA ILE A 63 21.20 -9.19 2.83
C ILE A 63 19.69 -9.18 3.16
N VAL A 64 19.20 -8.17 3.89
CA VAL A 64 17.83 -8.16 4.46
C VAL A 64 17.02 -6.90 4.10
N HIS A 65 17.47 -6.12 3.11
CA HIS A 65 16.83 -4.88 2.65
C HIS A 65 16.70 -3.80 3.75
N GLY A 66 15.89 -2.76 3.51
CA GLY A 66 15.77 -1.58 4.38
C GLY A 66 15.08 -1.82 5.73
N PRO A 67 15.18 -0.86 6.67
CA PRO A 67 14.78 -1.03 8.07
C PRO A 67 13.25 -1.02 8.32
N PHE A 68 12.44 -0.61 7.35
CA PHE A 68 11.00 -0.37 7.56
C PHE A 68 10.28 -1.58 8.16
N LEU A 69 10.43 -2.76 7.55
CA LEU A 69 9.77 -3.97 8.03
C LEU A 69 10.27 -4.42 9.42
N TYR A 70 11.49 -4.04 9.84
CA TYR A 70 11.97 -4.35 11.18
C TYR A 70 11.17 -3.63 12.24
N HIS A 71 11.10 -2.31 12.13
CA HIS A 71 10.43 -1.49 13.12
C HIS A 71 8.91 -1.72 13.11
N VAL A 72 8.31 -1.86 11.93
CA VAL A 72 6.86 -2.04 11.87
C VAL A 72 6.45 -3.44 12.32
N ASN A 73 7.14 -4.49 11.87
CA ASN A 73 6.73 -5.85 12.24
C ASN A 73 7.07 -6.21 13.70
N GLU A 74 8.09 -5.61 14.31
CA GLU A 74 8.31 -5.75 15.76
C GLU A 74 7.07 -5.30 16.55
N ILE A 75 6.50 -4.14 16.19
CA ILE A 75 5.26 -3.63 16.78
C ILE A 75 4.09 -4.57 16.47
N VAL A 76 3.94 -5.02 15.22
CA VAL A 76 2.85 -5.94 14.85
C VAL A 76 2.95 -7.26 15.62
N PHE A 77 4.16 -7.84 15.73
CA PHE A 77 4.38 -9.09 16.44
C PHE A 77 4.13 -8.95 17.94
N SER A 78 4.45 -7.81 18.55
CA SER A 78 4.13 -7.58 19.97
C SER A 78 2.63 -7.44 20.22
N LEU A 79 1.85 -6.93 19.26
CA LEU A 79 0.41 -6.73 19.39
C LEU A 79 -0.41 -8.00 19.12
N ILE A 80 -0.08 -8.76 18.07
CA ILE A 80 -0.91 -9.89 17.59
C ILE A 80 -0.14 -11.20 17.42
N GLY A 81 1.11 -11.26 17.88
CA GLY A 81 1.97 -12.44 17.80
C GLY A 81 2.66 -12.62 16.45
N ALA A 82 3.78 -13.34 16.45
CA ALA A 82 4.51 -13.71 15.23
C ALA A 82 3.85 -14.91 14.53
N SER A 83 3.48 -14.73 13.26
CA SER A 83 2.89 -15.75 12.40
C SER A 83 3.05 -15.37 10.93
N ASP A 84 2.86 -16.31 10.01
CA ASP A 84 2.84 -16.04 8.56
C ASP A 84 1.84 -14.94 8.19
N PHE A 85 0.69 -14.89 8.88
CA PHE A 85 -0.32 -13.85 8.69
C PHE A 85 0.19 -12.47 9.12
N SER A 86 0.65 -12.36 10.37
CA SER A 86 1.06 -11.07 10.94
C SER A 86 2.31 -10.51 10.24
N ALA A 87 3.21 -11.38 9.78
CA ALA A 87 4.41 -10.98 9.06
C ALA A 87 4.11 -10.29 7.72
N ARG A 88 3.05 -10.74 7.03
CA ARG A 88 2.62 -10.22 5.73
C ARG A 88 1.57 -9.11 5.84
N LEU A 89 1.01 -8.89 7.03
CA LEU A 89 -0.16 -8.05 7.25
C LEU A 89 0.04 -6.61 6.74
N VAL A 90 1.15 -5.97 7.13
CA VAL A 90 1.46 -4.58 6.74
C VAL A 90 1.55 -4.45 5.23
N VAL A 91 2.23 -5.39 4.59
CA VAL A 91 2.41 -5.40 3.14
C VAL A 91 1.09 -5.61 2.41
N ALA A 92 0.26 -6.52 2.90
CA ALA A 92 -1.08 -6.78 2.36
C ALA A 92 -2.02 -5.58 2.53
N LEU A 93 -1.94 -4.87 3.65
CA LEU A 93 -2.73 -3.66 3.89
C LEU A 93 -2.31 -2.54 2.94
N LEU A 94 -1.04 -2.15 2.89
CA LEU A 94 -0.59 -1.05 2.02
C LEU A 94 -0.75 -1.39 0.53
N GLY A 95 -0.46 -2.64 0.15
CA GLY A 95 -0.71 -3.11 -1.21
C GLY A 95 -2.21 -3.16 -1.56
N GLY A 96 -3.07 -3.45 -0.58
CA GLY A 96 -4.53 -3.45 -0.75
C GLY A 96 -5.14 -2.06 -0.88
N LEU A 97 -4.48 -1.04 -0.34
CA LEU A 97 -4.87 0.37 -0.43
C LEU A 97 -4.50 1.04 -1.76
N LEU A 98 -3.63 0.43 -2.58
CA LEU A 98 -3.21 0.96 -3.88
C LEU A 98 -4.34 1.53 -4.75
N PRO A 99 -5.52 0.90 -4.88
CA PRO A 99 -6.62 1.45 -5.68
C PRO A 99 -7.09 2.84 -5.24
N LEU A 100 -6.95 3.20 -3.95
CA LEU A 100 -7.32 4.54 -3.47
C LEU A 100 -6.41 5.64 -4.01
N ALA A 101 -5.17 5.31 -4.37
CA ALA A 101 -4.26 6.29 -4.95
C ALA A 101 -4.82 6.86 -6.26
N ALA A 102 -5.66 6.11 -6.99
CA ALA A 102 -6.35 6.62 -8.19
C ALA A 102 -7.09 7.93 -7.90
N TRP A 103 -7.73 8.05 -6.74
CA TRP A 103 -8.47 9.27 -6.35
C TRP A 103 -7.58 10.51 -6.22
N LEU A 104 -6.28 10.37 -6.02
CA LEU A 104 -5.36 11.50 -5.97
C LEU A 104 -5.18 12.14 -7.36
N PHE A 105 -5.37 11.38 -8.44
CA PHE A 105 -5.22 11.84 -9.82
C PHE A 105 -6.50 12.40 -10.43
N ARG A 106 -7.51 12.67 -9.60
CA ARG A 106 -8.87 12.94 -10.05
C ARG A 106 -9.02 14.22 -10.88
N GLU A 107 -8.19 15.24 -10.70
CA GLU A 107 -8.23 16.45 -11.55
C GLU A 107 -7.69 16.18 -12.97
N HIS A 108 -6.95 15.09 -13.15
CA HIS A 108 -6.27 14.74 -14.40
C HIS A 108 -6.93 13.57 -15.13
N LEU A 109 -7.82 12.84 -14.47
CA LEU A 109 -8.46 11.63 -14.99
C LEU A 109 -9.99 11.76 -14.97
N ARG A 110 -10.63 11.28 -16.03
CA ARG A 110 -12.07 11.13 -16.13
C ARG A 110 -12.55 10.06 -15.14
N ASP A 111 -13.83 10.09 -14.79
CA ASP A 111 -14.42 9.15 -13.83
C ASP A 111 -14.23 7.68 -14.25
N ALA A 112 -14.37 7.36 -15.53
CA ALA A 112 -14.11 6.02 -16.05
C ALA A 112 -12.63 5.62 -15.95
N GLU A 113 -11.70 6.54 -16.17
CA GLU A 113 -10.26 6.31 -16.08
C GLU A 113 -9.82 6.08 -14.63
N LEU A 114 -10.44 6.79 -13.68
CA LEU A 114 -10.22 6.54 -12.25
C LEU A 114 -10.63 5.14 -11.83
N VAL A 115 -11.84 4.70 -12.24
CA VAL A 115 -12.32 3.35 -11.95
C VAL A 115 -11.43 2.30 -12.63
N ALA A 116 -11.03 2.54 -13.90
CA ALA A 116 -10.13 1.65 -14.63
C ALA A 116 -8.76 1.52 -13.94
N LEU A 117 -8.17 2.65 -13.49
CA LEU A 117 -6.91 2.65 -12.75
C LEU A 117 -7.04 1.91 -11.41
N GLY A 118 -8.12 2.17 -10.67
CA GLY A 118 -8.42 1.47 -9.41
C GLY A 118 -8.55 -0.04 -9.60
N LEU A 119 -9.28 -0.48 -10.63
CA LEU A 119 -9.41 -1.89 -11.00
C LEU A 119 -8.07 -2.50 -11.41
N PHE A 120 -7.28 -1.80 -12.22
CA PHE A 120 -5.95 -2.24 -12.61
C PHE A 120 -5.06 -2.46 -11.38
N LEU A 121 -5.00 -1.51 -10.46
CA LEU A 121 -4.20 -1.62 -9.23
C LEU A 121 -4.72 -2.73 -8.30
N ALA A 122 -6.03 -2.95 -8.26
CA ALA A 122 -6.65 -3.99 -7.42
C ALA A 122 -6.40 -5.41 -7.94
N ALA A 123 -6.60 -5.60 -9.25
CA ALA A 123 -6.71 -6.92 -9.89
C ALA A 123 -5.48 -7.33 -10.70
N ASN A 124 -4.46 -6.48 -10.84
CA ASN A 124 -3.21 -6.87 -11.48
C ASN A 124 -2.57 -8.06 -10.73
N PRO A 125 -2.31 -9.19 -11.40
CA PRO A 125 -1.84 -10.41 -10.74
C PRO A 125 -0.46 -10.25 -10.10
N VAL A 126 0.41 -9.41 -10.66
CA VAL A 126 1.74 -9.11 -10.11
C VAL A 126 1.60 -8.34 -8.81
N LEU A 127 0.79 -7.28 -8.79
CA LEU A 127 0.56 -6.48 -7.58
C LEU A 127 -0.12 -7.30 -6.48
N LEU A 128 -1.11 -8.13 -6.84
CA LEU A 128 -1.79 -9.01 -5.91
C LEU A 128 -0.83 -10.04 -5.31
N TYR A 129 -0.01 -10.68 -6.15
CA TYR A 129 0.96 -11.67 -5.69
C TYR A 129 1.99 -11.06 -4.73
N TYR A 130 2.66 -9.98 -5.12
CA TYR A 130 3.73 -9.37 -4.31
C TYR A 130 3.22 -8.61 -3.08
N SER A 131 1.98 -8.15 -3.08
CA SER A 131 1.35 -7.57 -1.86
C SER A 131 1.00 -8.62 -0.81
N ARG A 132 1.07 -9.91 -1.12
CA ARG A 132 0.85 -11.01 -0.16
C ARG A 132 2.15 -11.65 0.33
N PHE A 133 3.29 -11.03 0.04
CA PHE A 133 4.63 -11.46 0.47
C PHE A 133 5.26 -10.38 1.35
N MET A 134 5.97 -10.77 2.41
CA MET A 134 6.69 -9.84 3.28
C MET A 134 7.94 -9.29 2.56
N ARG A 135 7.73 -8.36 1.63
CA ARG A 135 8.77 -7.71 0.81
C ARG A 135 8.59 -6.21 0.73
N ASN A 136 9.70 -5.49 0.59
CA ASN A 136 9.74 -4.03 0.53
C ASN A 136 9.32 -3.44 -0.82
N ASP A 137 9.40 -4.21 -1.91
CA ASP A 137 9.21 -3.69 -3.27
C ASP A 137 7.83 -3.04 -3.48
N ILE A 138 6.77 -3.71 -3.01
CA ILE A 138 5.39 -3.22 -3.14
C ILE A 138 5.09 -2.07 -2.18
N LEU A 139 5.75 -2.04 -1.02
CA LEU A 139 5.66 -0.95 -0.06
C LEU A 139 6.24 0.32 -0.69
N LEU A 140 7.45 0.22 -1.25
CA LEU A 140 8.10 1.31 -1.97
C LEU A 140 7.23 1.80 -3.14
N ALA A 141 6.70 0.88 -3.95
CA ALA A 141 5.81 1.24 -5.06
C ALA A 141 4.54 1.97 -4.58
N ALA A 142 3.92 1.52 -3.49
CA ALA A 142 2.76 2.18 -2.91
C ALA A 142 3.12 3.59 -2.43
N PHE A 143 4.17 3.72 -1.63
CA PHE A 143 4.65 5.00 -1.11
C PHE A 143 4.97 5.99 -2.23
N MET A 144 5.70 5.57 -3.27
CA MET A 144 5.98 6.42 -4.44
C MET A 144 4.70 6.88 -5.14
N LEU A 145 3.72 5.99 -5.33
CA LEU A 145 2.46 6.33 -6.01
C LEU A 145 1.61 7.31 -5.19
N PHE A 146 1.52 7.10 -3.88
CA PHE A 146 0.82 8.02 -2.97
C PHE A 146 1.55 9.36 -2.87
N ALA A 147 2.88 9.37 -2.73
CA ALA A 147 3.70 10.57 -2.73
C ALA A 147 3.45 11.40 -3.99
N LEU A 148 3.56 10.77 -5.17
CA LEU A 148 3.28 11.41 -6.46
C LEU A 148 1.87 12.00 -6.48
N GLY A 149 0.86 11.23 -6.09
CA GLY A 149 -0.53 11.68 -6.06
C GLY A 149 -0.73 12.88 -5.13
N PHE A 150 -0.13 12.87 -3.94
CA PHE A 150 -0.23 13.98 -2.98
C PHE A 150 0.51 15.24 -3.47
N PHE A 151 1.69 15.09 -4.07
CA PHE A 151 2.41 16.24 -4.64
C PHE A 151 1.68 16.85 -5.83
N LEU A 152 1.10 16.04 -6.72
CA LEU A 152 0.24 16.55 -7.79
C LEU A 152 -0.98 17.28 -7.21
N ARG A 153 -1.64 16.73 -6.19
CA ARG A 153 -2.73 17.43 -5.48
C ARG A 153 -2.29 18.75 -4.85
N ALA A 154 -1.07 18.83 -4.33
CA ALA A 154 -0.51 20.06 -3.77
C ALA A 154 -0.36 21.13 -4.87
N ILE A 155 0.14 20.73 -6.04
CA ILE A 155 0.29 21.59 -7.22
C ILE A 155 -1.08 22.05 -7.75
N ASP A 156 -2.00 21.12 -7.99
CA ASP A 156 -3.33 21.40 -8.57
C ASP A 156 -4.17 22.36 -7.73
N THR A 157 -4.06 22.23 -6.40
CA THR A 157 -4.88 23.01 -5.46
C THR A 157 -4.16 24.21 -4.86
N GLY A 158 -2.85 24.35 -5.07
CA GLY A 158 -2.01 25.32 -4.36
C GLY A 158 -1.99 25.15 -2.84
N SER A 159 -2.43 23.99 -2.31
CA SER A 159 -2.64 23.78 -0.88
C SER A 159 -1.50 22.99 -0.23
N ALA A 160 -0.79 23.64 0.69
CA ALA A 160 0.30 23.03 1.46
C ALA A 160 -0.13 21.80 2.29
N ARG A 161 -1.43 21.62 2.56
CA ARG A 161 -1.95 20.47 3.31
C ARG A 161 -1.59 19.12 2.68
N TYR A 162 -1.40 19.08 1.35
CA TYR A 162 -1.04 17.86 0.63
C TYR A 162 0.47 17.59 0.63
N LEU A 163 1.29 18.57 1.02
CA LEU A 163 2.74 18.36 1.18
C LEU A 163 3.05 17.44 2.36
N TYR A 164 2.34 17.58 3.48
CA TYR A 164 2.56 16.73 4.67
C TYR A 164 2.42 15.22 4.39
N PRO A 165 1.28 14.73 3.83
CA PRO A 165 1.15 13.31 3.52
C PRO A 165 2.07 12.89 2.35
N GLY A 166 2.39 13.79 1.42
CA GLY A 166 3.35 13.52 0.34
C GLY A 166 4.76 13.25 0.88
N THR A 167 5.25 14.12 1.76
CA THR A 167 6.57 13.98 2.42
C THR A 167 6.61 12.78 3.35
N LEU A 168 5.50 12.44 4.02
CA LEU A 168 5.42 11.23 4.85
C LEU A 168 5.59 9.93 4.03
N CYS A 169 5.24 9.98 2.73
CA CYS A 169 5.38 8.85 1.82
C CYS A 169 6.75 8.80 1.09
N LEU A 170 7.66 9.76 1.33
CA LEU A 170 9.03 9.74 0.80
C LEU A 170 9.97 9.09 1.81
#